data_AF-A0A1B6E4A9-F1
#
_entry.id   AF-A0A1B6E4A9-F1
#
_cell.length_a   1.000
_cell.length_b   1.000
_cell.length_c   1.000
_cell.angle_alpha   90.00
_cell.angle_beta   90.00
_cell.angle_gamma   90.00
#
_symmetry.space_group_name_H-M   'P 1'
#
loop_
_entity.id
_entity.type
_entity.pdbx_description
1 polymer ?
#
loop_
_entity_poly.entity_id
_entity_poly.type
_entity_poly.pdbx_seq_one_letter_code
_entity_poly.pdbx_strand_id
1 'polypeptide(L)'
;MPAWYNTKLTLLALPSVIFEPRFGGAIRNLVYADDESSLPRRQELRMKDHKCGGFHCTGAKLYPREKRARGIRGNSTDACEEHDPCQHGGICISTDSGPICECRNLDYEGIFCEKDKAPSEATFRGSEFLWYDLSRTGGEPIASTQDSISLNFKTRQPSGLLFHTGDGDDFLNLYLRDGGVMLSMNLGNGKLEVQIKPNRVRFDDNQWHKLMVHRRVQEISAVASFCRLSVVVDGVYSEHTHSAGTFTMLLSRRVYVGGSENSRALTGSKVEFNFIGCLRKVEYMADTLKLNLVELGRTGSKLVSVTGHIDFMCQEVEAADPITFTTRASHLILPTWEATKGGSISLKIRTIESDGLVFYSRGAQSSHADLFALELVSGHLYLHLDLGSGFVKVTATTRRVDDGAWHEITLRRNGREGHLTVDGNAAAFTTLGDSNQLDLEGGLYVGGIPPSIYPLPPALWSGILSHGYVGCMRDLVINGNAMDIAEYAKQQDSGSIQPSCHALGTQCDSQPCLNSGVCSEGWNRFICDCSATIFTGPTCGKEATTLSFNGSQHMAVIMPGEVKTQTEDIILRFRTTRPLGLLLITST
;
A
#
# COMPACT_ATOMS: atom_id res chain seq x y z
N MET A 1 -14.67 28.61 46.05
CA MET A 1 -15.30 27.29 45.85
C MET A 1 -16.11 26.92 47.08
N PRO A 2 -17.27 26.25 46.91
CA PRO A 2 -18.06 25.72 48.03
C PRO A 2 -17.29 24.68 48.84
N ALA A 3 -17.54 24.62 50.16
CA ALA A 3 -16.79 23.77 51.10
C ALA A 3 -16.89 22.25 50.81
N TRP A 4 -17.86 21.81 50.01
CA TRP A 4 -18.06 20.39 49.69
C TRP A 4 -17.12 19.87 48.58
N TYR A 5 -16.42 20.75 47.86
CA TYR A 5 -15.53 20.35 46.76
C TYR A 5 -14.32 19.52 47.24
N ASN A 6 -13.84 19.79 48.46
CA ASN A 6 -12.67 19.11 49.01
C ASN A 6 -12.95 17.67 49.50
N THR A 7 -14.20 17.29 49.73
CA THR A 7 -14.54 16.00 50.35
C THR A 7 -14.71 14.84 49.36
N LYS A 8 -14.62 15.10 48.04
CA LYS A 8 -14.77 14.07 46.99
C LYS A 8 -13.58 13.93 46.03
N LEU A 9 -12.46 14.58 46.32
CA LEU A 9 -11.24 14.60 45.47
C LEU A 9 -10.67 13.21 45.18
N THR A 10 -10.86 12.24 46.07
CA THR A 10 -10.34 10.87 45.94
C THR A 10 -11.21 9.93 45.09
N LEU A 11 -12.48 10.29 44.83
CA LEU A 11 -13.40 9.49 44.00
C LEU A 11 -13.37 9.86 42.51
N LEU A 12 -12.68 10.95 42.14
CA LEU A 12 -12.67 11.51 40.78
C LEU A 12 -11.28 11.51 40.12
N ALA A 13 -10.26 10.90 40.74
CA ALA A 13 -8.91 10.89 40.20
C ALA A 13 -8.52 9.51 39.66
N LEU A 14 -8.26 9.41 38.35
CA LEU A 14 -7.42 8.36 37.78
C LEU A 14 -5.95 8.70 38.06
N PRO A 15 -5.09 7.71 38.37
CA PRO A 15 -3.72 7.97 38.77
C PRO A 15 -2.83 8.11 37.53
N SER A 16 -2.30 9.30 37.26
CA SER A 16 -0.90 9.47 36.84
C SER A 16 -0.54 10.93 36.55
N VAL A 17 0.64 11.30 37.06
CA VAL A 17 1.46 12.49 36.81
C VAL A 17 1.08 13.77 37.58
N ILE A 18 1.77 13.91 38.72
CA ILE A 18 1.96 15.13 39.49
C ILE A 18 2.73 16.14 38.65
N PHE A 19 2.12 17.28 38.35
CA PHE A 19 2.79 18.57 38.19
C PHE A 19 1.86 19.67 38.73
N GLU A 20 2.17 20.18 39.93
CA GLU A 20 1.65 21.48 40.36
C GLU A 20 2.48 22.58 39.68
N PRO A 21 1.84 23.62 39.13
CA PRO A 21 2.33 24.97 39.29
C PRO A 21 1.41 25.68 40.30
N ARG A 22 1.97 26.07 41.44
CA ARG A 22 1.32 27.02 42.35
C ARG A 22 1.07 28.32 41.59
N PHE A 23 -0.20 28.59 41.28
CA PHE A 23 -0.61 29.85 40.67
C PHE A 23 -0.43 31.00 41.68
N GLY A 24 0.56 31.86 41.44
CA GLY A 24 0.77 33.10 42.17
C GLY A 24 0.28 34.30 41.36
N GLY A 25 -1.03 34.50 41.29
CA GLY A 25 -1.65 35.60 40.54
C GLY A 25 -3.09 35.88 40.97
N ALA A 26 -3.66 37.02 40.53
CA ALA A 26 -5.06 37.37 40.74
C ALA A 26 -5.85 37.16 39.44
N ILE A 27 -6.90 36.33 39.50
CA ILE A 27 -7.79 36.08 38.36
C ILE A 27 -8.73 37.29 38.21
N ARG A 28 -8.77 37.88 37.01
CA ARG A 28 -9.68 38.96 36.62
C ARG A 28 -10.35 38.60 35.29
N ASN A 29 -11.50 39.20 35.00
CA ASN A 29 -12.29 38.94 33.80
C ASN A 29 -12.73 37.48 33.66
N LEU A 30 -13.18 36.88 34.75
CA LEU A 30 -13.81 35.56 34.69
C LEU A 30 -15.09 35.68 33.84
N VAL A 31 -15.09 35.01 32.70
CA VAL A 31 -16.24 34.87 31.82
C VAL A 31 -16.79 33.47 32.05
N TYR A 32 -18.00 33.39 32.58
CA TYR A 32 -18.64 32.12 32.89
C TYR A 32 -20.07 32.11 32.37
N ALA A 33 -20.51 30.94 31.94
CA ALA A 33 -21.89 30.65 31.58
C ALA A 33 -22.40 29.63 32.59
N ASP A 34 -23.56 29.90 33.17
CA ASP A 34 -24.15 28.99 34.17
C ASP A 34 -24.83 27.78 33.51
N ASP A 35 -25.05 27.81 32.18
CA ASP A 35 -25.61 26.72 31.37
C ASP A 35 -25.26 26.84 29.86
N GLU A 36 -25.31 25.72 29.11
CA GLU A 36 -24.80 25.59 27.72
C GLU A 36 -25.47 26.49 26.68
N SER A 37 -26.68 27.01 26.96
CA SER A 37 -27.45 27.85 26.03
C SER A 37 -27.52 29.32 26.43
N SER A 38 -26.67 29.81 27.32
CA SER A 38 -26.69 31.21 27.79
C SER A 38 -25.46 32.03 27.34
N LEU A 39 -25.67 33.30 26.99
CA LEU A 39 -24.59 34.25 26.69
C LEU A 39 -23.75 34.49 27.95
N PRO A 40 -22.42 34.38 27.86
CA PRO A 40 -21.57 34.37 29.06
C PRO A 40 -21.48 35.75 29.72
N ARG A 41 -21.38 35.78 31.05
CA ARG A 41 -21.34 37.01 31.87
C ARG A 41 -19.94 37.31 32.36
N ARG A 42 -19.58 38.61 32.45
CA ARG A 42 -18.28 39.10 32.93
C ARG A 42 -18.42 39.73 34.32
N GLN A 43 -17.48 39.47 35.21
CA GLN A 43 -17.46 40.06 36.56
C GLN A 43 -17.00 41.53 36.53
N GLU A 44 -17.80 42.45 37.10
CA GLU A 44 -17.43 43.87 37.28
C GLU A 44 -16.82 44.14 38.68
N LEU A 45 -15.76 44.97 38.73
CA LEU A 45 -15.08 45.39 39.98
C LEU A 45 -15.49 46.81 40.37
N ARG A 46 -16.08 47.00 41.57
CA ARG A 46 -16.31 48.34 42.18
C ARG A 46 -15.09 48.81 42.97
N MET A 47 -14.60 50.02 42.72
CA MET A 47 -13.53 50.67 43.49
C MET A 47 -14.06 51.26 44.81
N LYS A 48 -13.25 51.18 45.88
CA LYS A 48 -13.49 51.81 47.20
C LYS A 48 -12.54 53.01 47.38
N ASP A 49 -13.09 54.16 47.74
CA ASP A 49 -12.35 55.41 47.98
C ASP A 49 -11.41 55.36 49.19
N HIS A 50 -10.23 55.99 49.07
CA HIS A 50 -9.25 56.16 50.15
C HIS A 50 -9.37 57.54 50.81
N LYS A 51 -9.47 57.58 52.14
CA LYS A 51 -9.37 58.81 52.96
C LYS A 51 -7.91 59.11 53.29
N CYS A 52 -7.44 60.33 53.03
CA CYS A 52 -6.18 60.86 53.56
C CYS A 52 -6.41 61.53 54.92
N GLY A 53 -5.81 61.00 55.98
CA GLY A 53 -5.80 61.62 57.30
C GLY A 53 -4.66 62.63 57.44
N GLY A 54 -5.01 63.92 57.56
CA GLY A 54 -4.25 64.93 58.29
C GLY A 54 -2.86 65.35 57.76
N PHE A 55 -2.82 66.52 57.13
CA PHE A 55 -1.67 67.40 56.83
C PHE A 55 -0.91 67.23 55.50
N HIS A 56 -0.62 68.39 54.90
CA HIS A 56 0.04 68.64 53.62
C HIS A 56 1.57 68.52 53.70
N CYS A 57 2.19 67.98 52.65
CA CYS A 57 3.62 68.18 52.37
C CYS A 57 3.83 68.66 50.93
N THR A 58 4.48 69.81 50.78
CA THR A 58 4.91 70.49 49.57
C THR A 58 6.42 70.32 49.34
N GLY A 59 6.86 70.31 48.07
CA GLY A 59 8.12 70.96 47.64
C GLY A 59 9.48 70.21 47.68
N ALA A 60 9.93 69.80 46.48
CA ALA A 60 11.25 70.04 45.86
C ALA A 60 12.55 69.23 46.20
N LYS A 61 13.14 68.74 45.08
CA LYS A 61 14.57 68.64 44.64
C LYS A 61 15.40 67.33 44.75
N LEU A 62 15.92 66.98 43.55
CA LEU A 62 17.23 66.37 43.17
C LEU A 62 17.41 64.83 43.04
N TYR A 63 17.93 64.46 41.85
CA TYR A 63 18.28 63.15 41.26
C TYR A 63 19.48 62.43 41.95
N PRO A 64 19.92 61.22 41.53
CA PRO A 64 19.20 59.95 41.33
C PRO A 64 19.97 58.75 41.95
N ARG A 65 19.29 57.66 42.35
CA ARG A 65 19.88 56.31 42.30
C ARG A 65 18.85 55.22 42.54
N GLU A 66 19.05 54.13 41.80
CA GLU A 66 18.29 52.90 41.73
C GLU A 66 17.65 52.45 43.04
N LYS A 67 16.35 52.17 42.96
CA LYS A 67 15.70 51.05 43.64
C LYS A 67 14.44 50.66 42.87
N ARG A 68 14.41 49.40 42.43
CA ARG A 68 13.21 48.73 41.92
C ARG A 68 12.07 48.90 42.93
N ALA A 69 11.05 49.63 42.54
CA ALA A 69 9.69 49.45 43.04
C ALA A 69 8.80 49.29 41.80
N ARG A 70 8.23 48.10 41.62
CA ARG A 70 7.19 47.81 40.63
C ARG A 70 5.96 48.65 41.02
N GLY A 71 5.90 49.87 40.53
CA GLY A 71 4.69 50.68 40.51
C GLY A 71 3.77 50.17 39.41
N ILE A 72 2.57 49.76 39.79
CA ILE A 72 1.46 49.38 38.92
C ILE A 72 1.19 50.54 37.96
N ARG A 73 1.55 50.38 36.68
CA ARG A 73 1.01 51.21 35.61
C ARG A 73 -0.34 50.63 35.22
N GLY A 74 -1.41 51.27 35.69
CA GLY A 74 -2.74 51.11 35.11
C GLY A 74 -2.76 51.78 33.75
N ASN A 75 -2.41 51.03 32.71
CA ASN A 75 -2.79 51.31 31.32
C ASN A 75 -2.55 50.03 30.50
N SER A 76 -3.36 49.00 30.70
CA SER A 76 -3.46 47.91 29.72
C SER A 76 -4.75 48.15 28.95
N THR A 77 -4.66 48.92 27.87
CA THR A 77 -5.70 48.90 26.85
C THR A 77 -5.80 47.46 26.33
N ASP A 78 -7.03 46.97 26.15
CA ASP A 78 -7.25 45.64 25.61
C ASP A 78 -6.79 45.67 24.14
N ALA A 79 -5.64 45.05 23.87
CA ALA A 79 -4.98 45.13 22.57
C ALA A 79 -5.89 44.63 21.43
N CYS A 80 -6.74 43.64 21.71
CA CYS A 80 -7.75 43.12 20.79
C CYS A 80 -8.92 44.10 20.56
N GLU A 81 -9.26 44.96 21.51
CA GLU A 81 -10.30 45.99 21.33
C GLU A 81 -9.76 47.22 20.58
N GLU A 82 -8.49 47.58 20.78
CA GLU A 82 -7.85 48.68 20.02
C GLU A 82 -7.53 48.28 18.58
N HIS A 83 -6.96 47.08 18.37
CA HIS A 83 -6.64 46.56 17.04
C HIS A 83 -6.51 45.04 17.05
N ASP A 84 -7.51 44.33 16.52
CA ASP A 84 -7.46 42.88 16.31
C ASP A 84 -6.45 42.52 15.19
N PRO A 85 -5.31 41.86 15.52
CA PRO A 85 -4.32 41.48 14.52
C PRO A 85 -4.65 40.13 13.85
N CYS A 86 -5.66 39.39 14.32
CA CYS A 86 -5.98 38.05 13.87
C CYS A 86 -6.68 38.08 12.51
N GLN A 87 -6.08 37.40 11.54
CA GLN A 87 -6.62 37.31 10.19
C GLN A 87 -7.55 36.10 10.05
N HIS A 88 -8.30 36.05 8.94
CA HIS A 88 -9.12 34.90 8.52
C HIS A 88 -10.11 34.37 9.59
N GLY A 89 -10.59 35.24 10.47
CA GLY A 89 -11.55 34.90 11.53
C GLY A 89 -10.94 34.20 12.74
N GLY A 90 -9.63 34.35 12.98
CA GLY A 90 -8.98 33.94 14.23
C GLY A 90 -9.53 34.72 15.44
N ILE A 91 -9.56 34.08 16.62
CA ILE A 91 -9.96 34.75 17.87
C ILE A 91 -8.75 35.48 18.44
N CYS A 92 -8.88 36.79 18.67
CA CYS A 92 -7.89 37.56 19.40
C CYS A 92 -8.05 37.42 20.92
N ILE A 93 -6.95 37.10 21.59
CA ILE A 93 -6.87 36.96 23.05
C ILE A 93 -5.78 37.92 23.56
N SER A 94 -6.18 38.96 24.30
CA SER A 94 -5.24 39.89 24.93
C SER A 94 -4.52 39.26 26.12
N THR A 95 -3.18 39.30 26.10
CA THR A 95 -2.33 38.84 27.21
C THR A 95 -1.37 39.94 27.68
N ASP A 96 -0.76 39.76 28.86
CA ASP A 96 0.27 40.67 29.38
C ASP A 96 1.51 40.80 28.47
N SER A 97 1.71 39.83 27.56
CA SER A 97 2.76 39.81 26.54
C SER A 97 2.33 40.35 25.16
N GLY A 98 1.08 40.79 25.00
CA GLY A 98 0.50 41.22 23.72
C GLY A 98 -0.67 40.32 23.25
N PRO A 99 -1.32 40.65 22.12
CA PRO A 99 -2.42 39.84 21.57
C PRO A 99 -1.90 38.51 21.00
N ILE A 100 -2.64 37.42 21.24
CA ILE A 100 -2.40 36.08 20.70
C ILE A 100 -3.62 35.67 19.88
N CYS A 101 -3.41 35.03 18.72
CA CYS A 101 -4.49 34.55 17.87
C CYS A 101 -4.71 33.04 17.98
N GLU A 102 -5.98 32.65 18.14
CA GLU A 102 -6.42 31.26 17.99
C GLU A 102 -7.08 31.07 16.63
N CYS A 103 -6.39 30.38 15.72
CA CYS A 103 -6.85 30.15 14.35
C CYS A 103 -7.95 29.09 14.31
N ARG A 104 -9.22 29.50 14.41
CA ARG A 104 -10.38 28.59 14.28
C ARG A 104 -10.53 28.03 12.88
N ASN A 105 -10.12 28.79 11.87
CA ASN A 105 -10.13 28.33 10.49
C ASN A 105 -8.92 27.41 10.27
N LEU A 106 -9.19 26.12 10.04
CA LEU A 106 -8.16 25.08 9.88
C LEU A 106 -7.32 25.25 8.60
N ASP A 107 -7.75 26.11 7.69
CA ASP A 107 -7.03 26.42 6.45
C ASP A 107 -5.89 27.43 6.68
N TYR A 108 -5.77 28.03 7.87
CA TYR A 108 -4.78 29.07 8.17
C TYR A 108 -3.96 28.77 9.43
N GLU A 109 -2.70 29.21 9.40
CA GLU A 109 -1.74 29.11 10.49
C GLU A 109 -0.88 30.38 10.59
N GLY A 110 0.08 30.39 11.52
CA GLY A 110 0.89 31.56 11.83
C GLY A 110 0.45 32.24 13.12
N ILE A 111 1.26 33.20 13.57
CA ILE A 111 1.06 33.87 14.87
C ILE A 111 -0.22 34.71 14.90
N PHE A 112 -0.69 35.12 13.73
CA PHE A 112 -1.88 35.93 13.50
C PHE A 112 -2.84 35.28 12.48
N CYS A 113 -2.73 33.97 12.25
CA CYS A 113 -3.52 33.24 11.25
C CYS A 113 -3.34 33.79 9.82
N GLU A 114 -2.15 34.33 9.55
CA GLU A 114 -1.82 35.07 8.34
C GLU A 114 -1.33 34.20 7.18
N LYS A 115 -1.01 32.93 7.44
CA LYS A 115 -0.45 32.00 6.45
C LYS A 115 -1.47 30.94 6.10
N ASP A 116 -1.57 30.62 4.81
CA ASP A 116 -2.29 29.41 4.39
C ASP A 116 -1.57 28.18 4.95
N LYS A 117 -2.31 27.30 5.61
CA LYS A 117 -1.80 26.02 6.07
C LYS A 117 -1.52 25.13 4.88
N ALA A 118 -0.36 24.49 4.88
CA ALA A 118 -0.05 23.50 3.85
C ALA A 118 -1.14 22.40 3.84
N PRO A 119 -1.60 21.95 2.66
CA PRO A 119 -2.55 20.84 2.58
C PRO A 119 -2.08 19.63 3.36
N SER A 120 -3.00 19.01 4.09
CA SER A 120 -2.77 17.71 4.70
C SER A 120 -2.65 16.67 3.59
N GLU A 121 -1.50 16.03 3.52
CA GLU A 121 -1.17 14.97 2.57
C GLU A 121 -0.89 13.68 3.34
N ALA A 122 -1.12 12.54 2.71
CA ALA A 122 -0.90 11.22 3.28
C ALA A 122 -0.38 10.25 2.22
N THR A 123 0.55 9.39 2.63
CA THR A 123 1.12 8.32 1.81
C THR A 123 0.39 7.00 2.07
N PHE A 124 0.00 6.30 1.01
CA PHE A 124 -0.64 5.00 1.01
C PHE A 124 0.24 4.02 0.24
N ARG A 125 0.50 2.84 0.80
CA ARG A 125 1.37 1.78 0.24
C ARG A 125 0.58 0.53 -0.15
N GLY A 126 -0.75 0.61 -0.11
CA GLY A 126 -1.68 -0.44 -0.57
C GLY A 126 -2.25 -1.31 0.56
N SER A 127 -1.72 -1.24 1.77
CA SER A 127 -2.31 -1.92 2.94
C SER A 127 -3.03 -0.95 3.88
N GLU A 128 -2.77 0.35 3.75
CA GLU A 128 -3.32 1.41 4.57
C GLU A 128 -4.58 2.01 3.94
N PHE A 129 -5.52 2.44 4.79
CA PHE A 129 -6.68 3.21 4.37
C PHE A 129 -7.28 4.00 5.54
N LEU A 130 -8.06 5.02 5.21
CA LEU A 130 -8.87 5.77 6.18
C LEU A 130 -10.33 5.40 5.99
N TRP A 131 -11.09 5.35 7.09
CA TRP A 131 -12.53 5.24 6.99
C TRP A 131 -13.27 6.02 8.09
N TYR A 132 -14.48 6.46 7.75
CA TYR A 132 -15.36 7.23 8.64
C TYR A 132 -16.72 6.53 8.73
N ASP A 133 -17.23 6.39 9.95
CA ASP A 133 -18.57 5.86 10.21
C ASP A 133 -19.59 6.98 10.33
N LEU A 134 -20.41 7.17 9.29
CA LEU A 134 -21.42 8.22 9.22
C LEU A 134 -22.60 7.95 10.15
N SER A 135 -22.78 6.72 10.65
CA SER A 135 -23.82 6.41 11.64
C SER A 135 -23.53 7.01 13.03
N ARG A 136 -22.30 7.43 13.31
CA ARG A 136 -21.93 8.02 14.61
C ARG A 136 -22.57 9.37 14.90
N THR A 137 -23.13 10.05 13.89
CA THR A 137 -23.82 11.34 14.05
C THR A 137 -25.32 11.23 14.34
N GLY A 138 -25.90 10.01 14.39
CA GLY A 138 -27.34 9.86 14.65
C GLY A 138 -27.94 8.45 14.51
N GLY A 139 -27.13 7.40 14.38
CA GLY A 139 -27.56 6.00 14.24
C GLY A 139 -27.95 5.58 12.82
N GLU A 140 -28.42 6.52 12.00
CA GLU A 140 -28.89 6.27 10.62
C GLU A 140 -27.84 6.66 9.55
N PRO A 141 -27.86 6.02 8.37
CA PRO A 141 -27.07 6.46 7.21
C PRO A 141 -27.43 7.89 6.79
N ILE A 142 -26.46 8.62 6.27
CA ILE A 142 -26.71 9.95 5.69
C ILE A 142 -27.35 9.77 4.33
N ALA A 143 -28.50 10.39 4.13
CA ALA A 143 -29.22 10.40 2.86
C ALA A 143 -29.04 11.76 2.19
N SER A 144 -28.28 11.82 1.09
CA SER A 144 -27.98 13.08 0.41
C SER A 144 -28.64 13.20 -0.97
N THR A 145 -29.12 14.40 -1.30
CA THR A 145 -29.57 14.75 -2.66
C THR A 145 -28.46 15.45 -3.46
N GLN A 146 -27.44 15.96 -2.78
CA GLN A 146 -26.32 16.65 -3.39
C GLN A 146 -25.01 16.31 -2.66
N ASP A 147 -23.98 15.98 -3.43
CA ASP A 147 -22.64 15.71 -2.91
C ASP A 147 -21.57 16.47 -3.69
N SER A 148 -20.48 16.77 -3.00
CA SER A 148 -19.23 17.22 -3.60
C SER A 148 -18.06 16.43 -3.01
N ILE A 149 -17.27 15.81 -3.88
CA ILE A 149 -16.02 15.14 -3.51
C ILE A 149 -14.88 15.85 -4.22
N SER A 150 -13.87 16.27 -3.48
CA SER A 150 -12.66 16.89 -4.02
C SER A 150 -11.45 16.19 -3.40
N LEU A 151 -10.51 15.76 -4.22
CA LEU A 151 -9.25 15.18 -3.76
C LEU A 151 -8.14 15.45 -4.77
N ASN A 152 -6.90 15.40 -4.31
CA ASN A 152 -5.76 15.33 -5.21
C ASN A 152 -5.04 14.01 -4.99
N PHE A 153 -4.59 13.38 -6.07
CA PHE A 153 -3.88 12.12 -6.03
C PHE A 153 -2.58 12.20 -6.85
N LYS A 154 -1.58 11.41 -6.44
CA LYS A 154 -0.31 11.23 -7.13
C LYS A 154 0.09 9.76 -7.04
N THR A 155 0.32 9.08 -8.16
CA THR A 155 0.61 7.64 -8.18
C THR A 155 1.36 7.21 -9.43
N ARG A 156 2.04 6.06 -9.35
CA ARG A 156 2.58 5.31 -10.50
C ARG A 156 1.76 4.06 -10.83
N GLN A 157 0.77 3.73 -10.01
CA GLN A 157 -0.04 2.53 -10.20
C GLN A 157 -1.20 2.81 -11.16
N PRO A 158 -1.41 1.96 -12.19
CA PRO A 158 -2.46 2.18 -13.17
C PRO A 158 -3.86 1.91 -12.62
N SER A 159 -3.99 1.26 -11.46
CA SER A 159 -5.26 0.91 -10.83
C SER A 159 -5.19 1.03 -9.31
N GLY A 160 -6.28 1.46 -8.67
CA GLY A 160 -6.37 1.58 -7.21
C GLY A 160 -7.64 2.33 -6.75
N LEU A 161 -8.19 1.95 -5.59
CA LEU A 161 -9.37 2.61 -5.01
C LEU A 161 -9.02 3.98 -4.39
N LEU A 162 -9.59 5.06 -4.91
CA LEU A 162 -9.37 6.41 -4.35
C LEU A 162 -10.35 6.73 -3.23
N PHE A 163 -11.65 6.49 -3.46
CA PHE A 163 -12.73 6.84 -2.54
C PHE A 163 -13.94 5.93 -2.75
N HIS A 164 -14.59 5.53 -1.66
CA HIS A 164 -15.87 4.81 -1.69
C HIS A 164 -16.81 5.31 -0.59
N THR A 165 -18.10 5.42 -0.90
CA THR A 165 -19.15 5.55 0.10
C THR A 165 -20.43 4.85 -0.34
N GLY A 166 -21.25 4.39 0.60
CA GLY A 166 -22.51 3.70 0.31
C GLY A 166 -23.17 3.07 1.53
N ASP A 167 -24.36 2.53 1.31
CA ASP A 167 -25.14 1.68 2.21
C ASP A 167 -26.10 0.80 1.40
N GLY A 168 -26.13 -0.52 1.67
CA GLY A 168 -26.91 -1.46 0.88
C GLY A 168 -26.53 -1.46 -0.61
N ASP A 169 -27.51 -1.20 -1.47
CA ASP A 169 -27.35 -1.11 -2.93
C ASP A 169 -26.94 0.30 -3.42
N ASP A 170 -27.00 1.31 -2.54
CA ASP A 170 -26.59 2.68 -2.85
C ASP A 170 -25.08 2.83 -2.64
N PHE A 171 -24.39 3.33 -3.65
CA PHE A 171 -22.95 3.54 -3.56
C PHE A 171 -22.45 4.59 -4.55
N LEU A 172 -21.26 5.11 -4.26
CA LEU A 172 -20.42 5.89 -5.16
C LEU A 172 -18.96 5.44 -4.99
N ASN A 173 -18.33 5.04 -6.09
CA ASN A 173 -16.95 4.61 -6.18
C ASN A 173 -16.14 5.55 -7.07
N LEU A 174 -14.96 5.97 -6.60
CA LEU A 174 -13.93 6.64 -7.39
C LEU A 174 -12.66 5.81 -7.35
N TYR A 175 -12.13 5.46 -8.53
CA TYR A 175 -10.97 4.59 -8.63
C TYR A 175 -10.19 4.84 -9.92
N LEU A 176 -8.93 4.41 -9.91
CA LEU A 176 -8.11 4.34 -11.11
C LEU A 176 -8.26 2.96 -11.76
N ARG A 177 -8.27 2.95 -13.09
CA ARG A 177 -8.22 1.73 -13.90
C ARG A 177 -7.51 2.01 -15.21
N ASP A 178 -6.44 1.25 -15.46
CA ASP A 178 -5.57 1.40 -16.63
C ASP A 178 -5.19 2.86 -16.91
N GLY A 179 -4.71 3.55 -15.87
CA GLY A 179 -4.23 4.94 -15.92
C GLY A 179 -5.32 6.01 -16.13
N GLY A 180 -6.60 5.62 -16.19
CA GLY A 180 -7.74 6.53 -16.27
C GLY A 180 -8.51 6.64 -14.94
N VAL A 181 -9.27 7.72 -14.78
CA VAL A 181 -10.18 7.93 -13.63
C VAL A 181 -11.56 7.38 -13.97
N MET A 182 -12.12 6.58 -13.07
CA MET A 182 -13.42 5.96 -13.21
C MET A 182 -14.32 6.35 -12.03
N LEU A 183 -15.61 6.56 -12.33
CA LEU A 183 -16.66 6.70 -11.34
C LEU A 183 -17.77 5.69 -11.63
N SER A 184 -18.19 4.92 -10.62
CA SER A 184 -19.43 4.13 -10.69
C SER A 184 -20.31 4.47 -9.51
N MET A 185 -21.61 4.66 -9.75
CA MET A 185 -22.59 4.91 -8.69
C MET A 185 -23.91 4.21 -8.95
N ASN A 186 -24.61 3.90 -7.88
CA ASN A 186 -26.00 3.46 -7.89
C ASN A 186 -26.79 4.25 -6.85
N LEU A 187 -27.97 4.74 -7.25
CA LEU A 187 -28.91 5.48 -6.40
C LEU A 187 -30.30 4.85 -6.57
N GLY A 188 -30.64 3.91 -5.70
CA GLY A 188 -31.82 3.06 -5.78
C GLY A 188 -31.83 2.23 -7.06
N ASN A 189 -32.66 2.65 -8.02
CA ASN A 189 -32.82 1.95 -9.30
C ASN A 189 -32.00 2.59 -10.44
N GLY A 190 -31.25 3.66 -10.15
CA GLY A 190 -30.50 4.42 -11.14
C GLY A 190 -29.00 4.18 -11.05
N LYS A 191 -28.43 3.46 -12.03
CA LYS A 191 -26.99 3.22 -12.13
C LYS A 191 -26.33 4.15 -13.15
N LEU A 192 -25.15 4.67 -12.82
CA LEU A 192 -24.35 5.51 -13.72
C LEU A 192 -22.87 5.16 -13.62
N GLU A 193 -22.19 5.19 -14.76
CA GLU A 193 -20.74 5.00 -14.84
C GLU A 193 -20.14 6.08 -15.74
N VAL A 194 -19.05 6.68 -15.29
CA VAL A 194 -18.31 7.73 -16.01
C VAL A 194 -16.83 7.34 -16.06
N GLN A 195 -16.21 7.58 -17.21
CA GLN A 195 -14.80 7.29 -17.46
C GLN A 195 -14.11 8.52 -18.05
N ILE A 196 -13.01 8.94 -17.44
CA ILE A 196 -12.09 9.94 -17.97
C ILE A 196 -10.76 9.26 -18.26
N LYS A 197 -10.51 8.97 -19.53
CA LYS A 197 -9.28 8.33 -20.01
C LYS A 197 -8.88 8.87 -21.39
N PRO A 198 -8.18 10.02 -21.45
CA PRO A 198 -7.72 10.60 -22.71
C PRO A 198 -6.69 9.69 -23.40
N ASN A 199 -6.68 9.63 -24.74
CA ASN A 199 -5.81 8.71 -25.50
C ASN A 199 -4.29 8.94 -25.31
N ARG A 200 -3.88 10.14 -24.91
CA ARG A 200 -2.45 10.52 -24.80
C ARG A 200 -2.03 10.92 -23.39
N VAL A 201 -2.93 10.83 -22.43
CA VAL A 201 -2.68 11.25 -21.05
C VAL A 201 -3.10 10.12 -20.14
N ARG A 202 -2.20 9.76 -19.24
CA ARG A 202 -2.47 8.83 -18.17
C ARG A 202 -2.22 9.55 -16.85
N PHE A 203 -3.02 9.24 -15.85
CA PHE A 203 -2.96 9.89 -14.54
C PHE A 203 -2.10 9.10 -13.52
N ASP A 204 -1.42 8.04 -13.98
CA ASP A 204 -0.42 7.27 -13.25
C ASP A 204 1.01 7.74 -13.56
N ASP A 205 1.18 9.02 -13.88
CA ASP A 205 2.44 9.65 -14.30
C ASP A 205 3.32 10.16 -13.13
N ASN A 206 2.92 9.86 -11.89
CA ASN A 206 3.52 10.36 -10.65
C ASN A 206 3.50 11.89 -10.52
N GLN A 207 2.55 12.59 -11.15
CA GLN A 207 2.26 13.99 -10.90
C GLN A 207 0.99 14.15 -10.05
N TRP A 208 0.81 15.33 -9.47
CA TRP A 208 -0.42 15.64 -8.73
C TRP A 208 -1.56 15.93 -9.71
N HIS A 209 -2.64 15.18 -9.60
CA HIS A 209 -3.88 15.42 -10.31
C HIS A 209 -4.99 15.81 -9.35
N LYS A 210 -5.81 16.79 -9.72
CA LYS A 210 -6.97 17.26 -8.93
C LYS A 210 -8.26 16.66 -9.49
N LEU A 211 -8.92 15.82 -8.71
CA LEU A 211 -10.22 15.24 -9.03
C LEU A 211 -11.33 15.97 -8.27
N MET A 212 -12.35 16.42 -9.00
CA MET A 212 -13.55 17.03 -8.46
C MET A 212 -14.78 16.31 -9.00
N VAL A 213 -15.69 15.94 -8.11
CA VAL A 213 -16.96 15.28 -8.43
C VAL A 213 -18.08 16.10 -7.80
N HIS A 214 -19.10 16.42 -8.60
CA HIS A 214 -20.30 17.07 -8.11
C HIS A 214 -21.54 16.32 -8.59
N ARG A 215 -22.33 15.82 -7.65
CA ARG A 215 -23.60 15.12 -7.90
C ARG A 215 -24.74 15.99 -7.37
N ARG A 216 -25.82 16.10 -8.14
CA ARG A 216 -27.09 16.68 -7.69
C ARG A 216 -28.27 15.94 -8.28
N VAL A 217 -29.19 15.49 -7.42
CA VAL A 217 -30.49 14.96 -7.84
C VAL A 217 -31.54 16.06 -7.68
N GLN A 218 -32.35 16.25 -8.72
CA GLN A 218 -33.46 17.17 -8.73
C GLN A 218 -34.75 16.38 -9.00
N GLU A 219 -35.69 16.44 -8.06
CA GLU A 219 -37.03 15.89 -8.23
C GLU A 219 -37.83 16.77 -9.20
N ILE A 220 -38.48 16.14 -10.17
CA ILE A 220 -39.33 16.81 -11.17
C ILE A 220 -40.81 16.50 -10.89
N SER A 221 -41.09 15.27 -10.49
CA SER A 221 -42.40 14.77 -10.06
C SER A 221 -42.21 13.56 -9.14
N ALA A 222 -43.30 13.10 -8.53
CA ALA A 222 -43.29 11.94 -7.63
C ALA A 222 -42.77 10.62 -8.26
N VAL A 223 -42.62 10.56 -9.59
CA VAL A 223 -42.15 9.37 -10.32
C VAL A 223 -40.92 9.62 -11.19
N ALA A 224 -40.40 10.86 -11.24
CA ALA A 224 -39.29 11.22 -12.10
C ALA A 224 -38.33 12.23 -11.44
N SER A 225 -37.04 11.91 -11.47
CA SER A 225 -35.96 12.78 -11.04
C SER A 225 -34.87 12.84 -12.11
N PHE A 226 -34.11 13.95 -12.09
CA PHE A 226 -32.89 14.09 -12.87
C PHE A 226 -31.68 13.99 -11.97
N CYS A 227 -30.73 13.14 -12.34
CA CYS A 227 -29.39 13.15 -11.75
C CYS A 227 -28.43 13.91 -12.67
N ARG A 228 -27.82 14.96 -12.14
CA ARG A 228 -26.71 15.68 -12.76
C ARG A 228 -25.42 15.29 -12.07
N LEU A 229 -24.48 14.75 -12.84
CA LEU A 229 -23.16 14.36 -12.37
C LEU A 229 -22.09 15.07 -13.20
N SER A 230 -21.10 15.62 -12.51
CA SER A 230 -19.94 16.28 -13.10
C SER A 230 -18.69 15.67 -12.51
N VAL A 231 -17.80 15.15 -13.35
CA VAL A 231 -16.48 14.64 -12.95
C VAL A 231 -15.43 15.45 -13.71
N VAL A 232 -14.46 16.00 -13.00
CA VAL A 232 -13.42 16.87 -13.57
C VAL A 232 -12.05 16.49 -13.02
N VAL A 233 -11.09 16.27 -13.91
CA VAL A 233 -9.68 16.03 -13.60
C VAL A 233 -8.85 17.21 -14.13
N ASP A 234 -8.06 17.81 -13.25
CA ASP A 234 -7.15 18.95 -13.50
C ASP A 234 -7.81 20.22 -14.06
N GLY A 235 -9.14 20.30 -13.99
CA GLY A 235 -9.91 21.39 -14.60
C GLY A 235 -9.96 21.35 -16.13
N VAL A 236 -9.34 20.36 -16.76
CA VAL A 236 -9.23 20.25 -18.23
C VAL A 236 -10.07 19.10 -18.75
N TYR A 237 -9.94 17.92 -18.15
CA TYR A 237 -10.68 16.73 -18.58
C TYR A 237 -11.96 16.65 -17.77
N SER A 238 -13.10 16.71 -18.44
CA SER A 238 -14.39 16.72 -17.75
C SER A 238 -15.41 15.87 -18.48
N GLU A 239 -16.27 15.24 -17.71
CA GLU A 239 -17.45 14.52 -18.17
C GLU A 239 -18.66 14.99 -17.38
N HIS A 240 -19.72 15.35 -18.11
CA HIS A 240 -20.97 15.83 -17.54
C HIS A 240 -22.11 14.95 -18.03
N THR A 241 -22.78 14.29 -17.09
CA THR A 241 -23.88 13.37 -17.39
C THR A 241 -25.18 13.88 -16.78
N HIS A 242 -26.24 13.73 -17.57
CA HIS A 242 -27.60 14.14 -17.24
C HIS A 242 -28.53 12.99 -17.54
N SER A 243 -29.03 12.34 -16.49
CA SER A 243 -29.83 11.12 -16.63
C SER A 243 -31.19 11.30 -15.98
N ALA A 244 -32.26 11.02 -16.74
CA ALA A 244 -33.62 10.91 -16.23
C ALA A 244 -33.83 9.50 -15.63
N GLY A 245 -34.48 9.40 -14.48
CA GLY A 245 -34.79 8.10 -13.87
C GLY A 245 -35.52 8.23 -12.54
N THR A 246 -35.59 7.13 -11.79
CA THR A 246 -36.05 7.12 -10.40
C THR A 246 -34.86 7.22 -9.44
N PHE A 247 -33.98 8.19 -9.67
CA PHE A 247 -32.85 8.45 -8.77
C PHE A 247 -33.39 9.04 -7.48
N THR A 248 -33.02 8.46 -6.34
CA THR A 248 -33.40 8.93 -5.01
C THR A 248 -32.22 9.64 -4.36
N MET A 249 -31.99 9.39 -3.08
CA MET A 249 -30.87 9.90 -2.30
C MET A 249 -29.70 8.89 -2.37
N LEU A 250 -28.47 9.35 -2.14
CA LEU A 250 -27.36 8.44 -1.87
C LEU A 250 -27.39 8.15 -0.37
N LEU A 251 -27.65 6.90 0.00
CA LEU A 251 -27.47 6.45 1.38
C LEU A 251 -26.00 6.13 1.61
N SER A 252 -25.42 6.73 2.64
CA SER A 252 -24.00 6.61 2.98
C SER A 252 -23.84 6.26 4.45
N ARG A 253 -23.38 5.04 4.74
CA ARG A 253 -23.07 4.60 6.11
C ARG A 253 -21.60 4.73 6.44
N ARG A 254 -20.72 4.43 5.47
CA ARG A 254 -19.28 4.53 5.63
C ARG A 254 -18.65 5.28 4.47
N VAL A 255 -17.54 5.95 4.76
CA VAL A 255 -16.65 6.53 3.75
C VAL A 255 -15.30 5.85 3.89
N TYR A 256 -14.72 5.42 2.77
CA TYR A 256 -13.38 4.81 2.68
C TYR A 256 -12.51 5.64 1.74
N VAL A 257 -11.24 5.83 2.09
CA VAL A 257 -10.25 6.60 1.33
C VAL A 257 -8.97 5.79 1.20
N GLY A 258 -8.45 5.68 -0.02
CA GLY A 258 -7.21 4.97 -0.33
C GLY A 258 -7.33 3.44 -0.35
N GLY A 259 -8.37 2.85 0.22
CA GLY A 259 -8.53 1.40 0.23
C GLY A 259 -9.64 0.94 1.18
N SER A 260 -9.72 -0.38 1.35
CA SER A 260 -10.53 -1.03 2.38
C SER A 260 -9.92 -2.37 2.76
N GLU A 261 -10.53 -3.10 3.69
CA GLU A 261 -10.14 -4.48 4.01
C GLU A 261 -10.23 -5.40 2.77
N ASN A 262 -11.21 -5.16 1.91
CA ASN A 262 -11.36 -5.85 0.63
C ASN A 262 -12.07 -4.94 -0.37
N SER A 263 -11.28 -4.25 -1.20
CA SER A 263 -11.78 -3.28 -2.19
C SER A 263 -12.74 -3.90 -3.21
N ARG A 264 -12.62 -5.20 -3.48
CA ARG A 264 -13.51 -5.93 -4.41
C ARG A 264 -14.87 -6.25 -3.78
N ALA A 265 -14.91 -6.44 -2.46
CA ALA A 265 -16.14 -6.77 -1.73
C ALA A 265 -17.05 -5.54 -1.52
N LEU A 266 -16.53 -4.33 -1.74
CA LEU A 266 -17.32 -3.10 -1.68
C LEU A 266 -18.38 -3.09 -2.79
N THR A 267 -19.60 -2.65 -2.44
CA THR A 267 -20.73 -2.63 -3.37
C THR A 267 -20.41 -1.82 -4.63
N GLY A 268 -20.60 -2.46 -5.79
CA GLY A 268 -20.38 -1.83 -7.10
C GLY A 268 -18.92 -1.51 -7.44
N SER A 269 -17.99 -1.91 -6.58
CA SER A 269 -16.57 -1.72 -6.82
C SER A 269 -16.12 -2.57 -7.99
N LYS A 270 -15.31 -1.93 -8.83
CA LYS A 270 -14.75 -2.48 -10.06
C LYS A 270 -13.22 -2.50 -9.98
N VAL A 271 -12.67 -2.18 -8.82
CA VAL A 271 -11.24 -2.16 -8.56
C VAL A 271 -10.95 -3.15 -7.45
N GLU A 272 -9.87 -3.90 -7.62
CA GLU A 272 -9.48 -4.94 -6.68
C GLU A 272 -8.37 -4.48 -5.74
N PHE A 273 -7.61 -3.48 -6.18
CA PHE A 273 -6.42 -2.99 -5.50
C PHE A 273 -6.75 -1.74 -4.68
N ASN A 274 -6.17 -1.67 -3.48
CA ASN A 274 -6.06 -0.42 -2.74
C ASN A 274 -5.11 0.54 -3.48
N PHE A 275 -5.20 1.82 -3.15
CA PHE A 275 -4.36 2.86 -3.73
C PHE A 275 -2.94 2.82 -3.16
N ILE A 276 -1.97 3.03 -4.05
CA ILE A 276 -0.56 3.19 -3.72
C ILE A 276 -0.15 4.56 -4.27
N GLY A 277 0.33 5.46 -3.42
CA GLY A 277 0.66 6.83 -3.80
C GLY A 277 0.30 7.83 -2.70
N CYS A 278 0.20 9.10 -3.07
CA CYS A 278 -0.19 10.16 -2.14
C CYS A 278 -1.61 10.65 -2.42
N LEU A 279 -2.37 10.91 -1.35
CA LEU A 279 -3.63 11.67 -1.40
C LEU A 279 -3.52 12.93 -0.56
N ARG A 280 -4.12 14.03 -1.01
CA ARG A 280 -4.22 15.28 -0.21
C ARG A 280 -5.52 16.02 -0.43
N LYS A 281 -5.92 16.80 0.57
CA LYS A 281 -7.19 17.55 0.60
C LYS A 281 -8.39 16.68 0.19
N VAL A 282 -8.55 15.51 0.83
CA VAL A 282 -9.69 14.62 0.56
C VAL A 282 -10.91 15.15 1.29
N GLU A 283 -11.72 15.91 0.57
CA GLU A 283 -12.90 16.60 1.07
C GLU A 283 -14.18 15.91 0.57
N TYR A 284 -15.07 15.61 1.50
CA TYR A 284 -16.41 15.10 1.20
C TYR A 284 -17.45 16.02 1.82
N MET A 285 -18.38 16.50 1.00
CA MET A 285 -19.50 17.32 1.41
C MET A 285 -20.80 16.67 0.99
N ALA A 286 -21.71 16.48 1.95
CA ALA A 286 -23.04 15.94 1.73
C ALA A 286 -24.03 16.71 2.63
N ASP A 287 -24.93 17.47 2.01
CA ASP A 287 -25.87 18.37 2.69
C ASP A 287 -25.21 19.26 3.77
N THR A 288 -25.40 18.98 5.06
CA THR A 288 -24.80 19.75 6.19
C THR A 288 -23.44 19.22 6.64
N LEU A 289 -23.00 18.07 6.13
CA LEU A 289 -21.74 17.44 6.48
C LEU A 289 -20.60 17.97 5.60
N LYS A 290 -19.49 18.38 6.22
CA LYS A 290 -18.23 18.64 5.55
C LYS A 290 -17.10 17.92 6.29
N LEU A 291 -16.42 17.01 5.59
CA LEU A 291 -15.30 16.23 6.11
C LEU A 291 -14.03 16.54 5.32
N ASN A 292 -12.91 16.69 6.02
CA ASN A 292 -11.57 16.63 5.44
C ASN A 292 -10.85 15.41 6.04
N LEU A 293 -10.89 14.30 5.34
CA LEU A 293 -10.60 12.97 5.91
C LEU A 293 -9.11 12.79 6.24
N VAL A 294 -8.23 13.32 5.39
CA VAL A 294 -6.77 13.27 5.65
C VAL A 294 -6.40 14.15 6.84
N GLU A 295 -7.01 15.34 6.98
CA GLU A 295 -6.75 16.21 8.15
C GLU A 295 -7.29 15.63 9.46
N LEU A 296 -8.46 15.00 9.42
CA LEU A 296 -9.01 14.27 10.57
C LEU A 296 -8.08 13.12 10.99
N GLY A 297 -7.49 12.40 10.02
CA GLY A 297 -6.51 11.35 10.29
C GLY A 297 -5.25 11.91 10.93
N ARG A 298 -4.68 12.98 10.33
CA ARG A 298 -3.44 13.62 10.79
C ARG A 298 -3.55 14.16 12.21
N THR A 299 -4.71 14.72 12.55
CA THR A 299 -4.96 15.29 13.89
C THR A 299 -5.31 14.22 14.94
N GLY A 300 -5.44 12.94 14.55
CA GLY A 300 -5.81 11.86 15.45
C GLY A 300 -7.27 11.96 15.94
N SER A 301 -8.16 12.56 15.14
CA SER A 301 -9.57 12.69 15.49
C SER A 301 -10.21 11.30 15.66
N LYS A 302 -10.90 11.07 16.78
CA LYS A 302 -11.62 9.82 17.06
C LYS A 302 -12.79 9.54 16.11
N LEU A 303 -13.15 10.52 15.27
CA LEU A 303 -14.22 10.39 14.29
C LEU A 303 -13.79 9.58 13.05
N VAL A 304 -12.50 9.62 12.69
CA VAL A 304 -11.94 8.84 11.59
C VAL A 304 -11.12 7.68 12.16
N SER A 305 -11.12 6.55 11.46
CA SER A 305 -10.29 5.40 11.77
C SER A 305 -9.17 5.29 10.75
N VAL A 306 -7.96 5.07 11.25
CA VAL A 306 -6.74 4.89 10.45
C VAL A 306 -6.35 3.42 10.52
N THR A 307 -6.33 2.73 9.38
CA THR A 307 -5.86 1.34 9.27
C THR A 307 -4.47 1.33 8.66
N GLY A 308 -3.54 0.59 9.27
CA GLY A 308 -2.14 0.54 8.86
C GLY A 308 -1.32 1.75 9.33
N HIS A 309 -0.12 1.92 8.77
CA HIS A 309 0.80 3.00 9.14
C HIS A 309 0.83 4.08 8.04
N ILE A 310 -0.03 5.09 8.19
CA ILE A 310 -0.10 6.21 7.24
C ILE A 310 0.91 7.30 7.63
N ASP A 311 1.87 7.56 6.74
CA ASP A 311 2.73 8.73 6.82
C ASP A 311 1.93 9.97 6.39
N PHE A 312 1.64 10.90 7.30
CA PHE A 312 0.93 12.16 7.01
C PHE A 312 1.84 13.24 6.40
N MET A 313 2.55 12.82 5.36
CA MET A 313 3.34 13.62 4.44
C MET A 313 3.41 12.84 3.13
N CYS A 314 3.50 13.52 1.98
CA CYS A 314 3.73 12.80 0.73
C CYS A 314 5.22 12.43 0.62
N GLN A 315 5.51 11.15 0.81
CA GLN A 315 6.80 10.56 0.47
C GLN A 315 6.71 9.97 -0.93
N GLU A 316 7.82 9.95 -1.65
CA GLU A 316 7.86 9.21 -2.90
C GLU A 316 7.65 7.73 -2.58
N VAL A 317 6.49 7.20 -2.95
CA VAL A 317 6.23 5.76 -2.89
C VAL A 317 6.95 5.17 -4.08
N GLU A 318 8.22 4.84 -3.88
CA GLU A 318 8.93 4.01 -4.83
C GLU A 318 8.11 2.72 -4.98
N ALA A 319 7.77 2.37 -6.23
CA ALA A 319 7.38 0.99 -6.51
C ALA A 319 8.51 0.14 -5.94
N ALA A 320 8.20 -0.78 -5.00
CA ALA A 320 9.20 -1.49 -4.20
C ALA A 320 10.44 -1.82 -5.05
N ASP A 321 11.63 -1.45 -4.57
CA ASP A 321 12.87 -1.53 -5.33
C ASP A 321 12.96 -2.88 -6.07
N PRO A 322 13.23 -2.89 -7.37
CA PRO A 322 13.36 -4.13 -8.09
C PRO A 322 14.52 -4.92 -7.49
N ILE A 323 14.29 -6.19 -7.21
CA ILE A 323 15.35 -7.09 -6.76
C ILE A 323 15.89 -7.89 -7.94
N THR A 324 17.16 -8.30 -7.88
CA THR A 324 17.79 -9.22 -8.82
C THR A 324 18.21 -10.49 -8.10
N PHE A 325 17.69 -11.64 -8.52
CA PHE A 325 18.21 -12.96 -8.18
C PHE A 325 19.47 -13.22 -9.01
N THR A 326 20.63 -13.39 -8.35
CA THR A 326 21.92 -13.45 -9.06
C THR A 326 22.39 -14.88 -9.34
N THR A 327 21.80 -15.88 -8.70
CA THR A 327 22.17 -17.30 -8.87
C THR A 327 20.94 -18.20 -8.91
N ARG A 328 21.07 -19.39 -9.50
CA ARG A 328 19.99 -20.40 -9.53
C ARG A 328 19.57 -20.93 -8.15
N ALA A 329 20.36 -20.66 -7.11
CA ALA A 329 20.05 -21.05 -5.73
C ALA A 329 19.38 -19.92 -4.92
N SER A 330 19.37 -18.70 -5.47
CA SER A 330 18.77 -17.52 -4.83
C SER A 330 17.27 -17.73 -4.65
N HIS A 331 16.76 -17.47 -3.46
CA HIS A 331 15.33 -17.58 -3.17
C HIS A 331 14.91 -16.63 -2.04
N LEU A 332 13.63 -16.25 -2.04
CA LEU A 332 12.96 -15.61 -0.91
C LEU A 332 11.84 -16.51 -0.39
N ILE A 333 11.54 -16.38 0.90
CA ILE A 333 10.40 -17.02 1.54
C ILE A 333 9.43 -15.93 1.97
N LEU A 334 8.28 -15.85 1.32
CA LEU A 334 7.19 -14.94 1.67
C LEU A 334 6.15 -15.66 2.56
N PRO A 335 5.25 -14.91 3.23
CA PRO A 335 4.10 -15.51 3.89
C PRO A 335 3.30 -16.40 2.94
N THR A 336 2.62 -17.40 3.51
CA THR A 336 1.77 -18.33 2.76
C THR A 336 0.75 -17.57 1.92
N TRP A 337 0.53 -18.02 0.69
CA TRP A 337 -0.51 -17.44 -0.14
C TRP A 337 -1.89 -17.94 0.32
N GLU A 338 -2.62 -17.07 1.02
CA GLU A 338 -3.98 -17.36 1.49
C GLU A 338 -4.98 -17.34 0.32
N ALA A 339 -5.16 -18.48 -0.34
CA ALA A 339 -5.93 -18.55 -1.57
C ALA A 339 -7.03 -19.61 -1.56
N THR A 340 -7.52 -20.10 -0.43
CA THR A 340 -8.40 -21.28 -0.32
C THR A 340 -9.51 -21.33 -1.37
N LYS A 341 -10.42 -20.37 -1.47
CA LYS A 341 -11.51 -20.39 -2.48
C LYS A 341 -11.19 -19.63 -3.77
N GLY A 342 -10.13 -18.84 -3.75
CA GLY A 342 -9.71 -17.98 -4.84
C GLY A 342 -8.63 -17.04 -4.37
N GLY A 343 -7.91 -16.44 -5.32
CA GLY A 343 -6.80 -15.55 -5.02
C GLY A 343 -6.21 -14.95 -6.28
N SER A 344 -5.29 -14.01 -6.09
CA SER A 344 -4.56 -13.37 -7.18
C SER A 344 -3.10 -13.12 -6.81
N ILE A 345 -2.20 -13.32 -7.76
CA ILE A 345 -0.80 -12.89 -7.67
C ILE A 345 -0.48 -12.07 -8.91
N SER A 346 0.14 -10.90 -8.76
CA SER A 346 0.67 -10.10 -9.86
C SER A 346 2.12 -9.76 -9.60
N LEU A 347 2.99 -9.84 -10.61
CA LEU A 347 4.37 -9.34 -10.54
C LEU A 347 4.88 -8.94 -11.92
N LYS A 348 6.04 -8.29 -11.95
CA LYS A 348 6.83 -8.12 -13.17
C LYS A 348 8.16 -8.85 -13.07
N ILE A 349 8.55 -9.53 -14.15
CA ILE A 349 9.84 -10.20 -14.28
C ILE A 349 10.63 -9.64 -15.47
N ARG A 350 11.96 -9.83 -15.45
CA ARG A 350 12.87 -9.45 -16.53
C ARG A 350 14.11 -10.35 -16.49
N THR A 351 14.36 -11.11 -17.57
CA THR A 351 15.51 -12.02 -17.67
C THR A 351 15.88 -12.31 -19.13
N ILE A 352 17.07 -12.89 -19.34
CA ILE A 352 17.49 -13.54 -20.60
C ILE A 352 17.75 -15.06 -20.41
N GLU A 353 17.49 -15.58 -19.21
CA GLU A 353 17.63 -16.99 -18.91
C GLU A 353 16.35 -17.72 -19.36
N SER A 354 16.51 -18.80 -20.10
CA SER A 354 15.38 -19.53 -20.69
C SER A 354 14.62 -20.39 -19.68
N ASP A 355 15.22 -20.70 -18.53
CA ASP A 355 14.68 -21.65 -17.56
C ASP A 355 14.84 -21.10 -16.14
N GLY A 356 13.80 -21.28 -15.31
CA GLY A 356 13.80 -20.72 -13.95
C GLY A 356 12.51 -20.96 -13.17
N LEU A 357 12.62 -21.46 -11.94
CA LEU A 357 11.50 -21.56 -11.01
C LEU A 357 11.17 -20.18 -10.43
N VAL A 358 9.98 -19.66 -10.72
CA VAL A 358 9.53 -18.32 -10.31
C VAL A 358 8.82 -18.37 -8.96
N PHE A 359 7.84 -19.27 -8.80
CA PHE A 359 7.13 -19.50 -7.54
C PHE A 359 7.00 -20.97 -7.25
N TYR A 360 6.97 -21.31 -5.95
CA TYR A 360 6.62 -22.64 -5.48
C TYR A 360 5.98 -22.59 -4.09
N SER A 361 4.87 -23.32 -3.92
CA SER A 361 4.21 -23.55 -2.65
C SER A 361 3.50 -24.90 -2.67
N ARG A 362 3.38 -25.55 -1.51
CA ARG A 362 2.70 -26.85 -1.38
C ARG A 362 1.75 -26.86 -0.18
N GLY A 363 0.79 -27.77 -0.18
CA GLY A 363 -0.07 -28.10 0.96
C GLY A 363 0.56 -29.11 1.91
N ALA A 364 -0.25 -29.56 2.87
CA ALA A 364 0.11 -30.55 3.87
C ALA A 364 0.61 -31.86 3.25
N GLN A 365 1.54 -32.54 3.92
CA GLN A 365 2.09 -33.81 3.44
C GLN A 365 1.03 -34.92 3.53
N SER A 366 0.27 -35.10 2.45
CA SER A 366 -0.70 -36.16 2.23
C SER A 366 -0.52 -36.76 0.83
N SER A 367 -1.19 -37.88 0.52
CA SER A 367 -1.16 -38.49 -0.82
C SER A 367 -1.74 -37.60 -1.92
N HIS A 368 -2.40 -36.50 -1.56
CA HIS A 368 -3.04 -35.55 -2.45
C HIS A 368 -2.75 -34.11 -1.99
N ALA A 369 -1.47 -33.78 -1.83
CA ALA A 369 -1.06 -32.45 -1.40
C ALA A 369 -1.34 -31.41 -2.49
N ASP A 370 -1.97 -30.32 -2.09
CA ASP A 370 -2.16 -29.15 -2.94
C ASP A 370 -0.81 -28.58 -3.41
N LEU A 371 -0.78 -28.01 -4.60
CA LEU A 371 0.43 -27.51 -5.21
C LEU A 371 0.14 -26.25 -6.00
N PHE A 372 1.01 -25.26 -5.86
CA PHE A 372 1.09 -24.12 -6.75
C PHE A 372 2.55 -23.89 -7.16
N ALA A 373 2.82 -23.84 -8.46
CA ALA A 373 4.13 -23.41 -8.96
C ALA A 373 4.02 -22.65 -10.28
N LEU A 374 4.97 -21.74 -10.50
CA LEU A 374 5.14 -21.03 -11.76
C LEU A 374 6.61 -21.19 -12.18
N GLU A 375 6.84 -21.70 -13.39
CA GLU A 375 8.19 -21.88 -13.94
C GLU A 375 8.30 -21.27 -15.33
N LEU A 376 9.51 -20.82 -15.66
CA LEU A 376 9.95 -20.46 -17.00
C LEU A 376 10.67 -21.68 -17.57
N VAL A 377 10.29 -22.12 -18.77
CA VAL A 377 10.92 -23.24 -19.48
C VAL A 377 11.06 -22.88 -20.94
N SER A 378 12.27 -22.95 -21.48
CA SER A 378 12.56 -22.56 -22.87
C SER A 378 11.96 -21.19 -23.25
N GLY A 379 12.02 -20.23 -22.32
CA GLY A 379 11.49 -18.88 -22.46
C GLY A 379 9.97 -18.73 -22.31
N HIS A 380 9.22 -19.81 -22.05
CA HIS A 380 7.76 -19.77 -21.90
C HIS A 380 7.35 -20.01 -20.44
N LEU A 381 6.34 -19.28 -19.97
CA LEU A 381 5.80 -19.45 -18.62
C LEU A 381 4.81 -20.61 -18.56
N TYR A 382 4.95 -21.44 -17.52
CA TYR A 382 4.08 -22.58 -17.21
C TYR A 382 3.55 -22.48 -15.78
N LEU A 383 2.23 -22.56 -15.65
CA LEU A 383 1.54 -22.69 -14.37
C LEU A 383 1.32 -24.18 -14.05
N HIS A 384 1.64 -24.55 -12.82
CA HIS A 384 1.34 -25.85 -12.24
C HIS A 384 0.40 -25.65 -11.07
N LEU A 385 -0.71 -26.38 -11.06
CA LEU A 385 -1.71 -26.27 -10.01
C LEU A 385 -2.33 -27.64 -9.73
N ASP A 386 -2.41 -28.03 -8.46
CA ASP A 386 -3.19 -29.18 -7.99
C ASP A 386 -3.96 -28.74 -6.74
N LEU A 387 -5.26 -29.02 -6.73
CA LEU A 387 -6.18 -28.71 -5.62
C LEU A 387 -6.42 -29.96 -4.74
N GLY A 388 -5.56 -30.97 -4.82
CA GLY A 388 -5.67 -32.23 -4.10
C GLY A 388 -6.56 -33.26 -4.82
N SER A 389 -6.93 -33.02 -6.08
CA SER A 389 -7.75 -33.97 -6.85
C SER A 389 -7.41 -34.03 -8.34
N GLY A 390 -6.32 -33.39 -8.76
CA GLY A 390 -5.91 -33.42 -10.16
C GLY A 390 -4.96 -32.29 -10.52
N PHE A 391 -3.77 -32.68 -10.97
CA PHE A 391 -2.74 -31.79 -11.46
C PHE A 391 -3.07 -31.20 -12.84
N VAL A 392 -2.83 -29.91 -13.03
CA VAL A 392 -2.86 -29.24 -14.34
C VAL A 392 -1.55 -28.49 -14.60
N LYS A 393 -1.03 -28.63 -15.83
CA LYS A 393 0.09 -27.82 -16.38
C LYS A 393 -0.44 -26.97 -17.52
N VAL A 394 -0.37 -25.65 -17.37
CA VAL A 394 -0.93 -24.68 -18.33
C VAL A 394 0.21 -23.87 -18.92
N THR A 395 0.27 -23.78 -20.25
CA THR A 395 1.21 -22.87 -20.93
C THR A 395 0.59 -21.48 -20.97
N ALA A 396 1.22 -20.52 -20.31
CA ALA A 396 0.70 -19.16 -20.13
C ALA A 396 0.95 -18.25 -21.33
N THR A 397 1.94 -18.60 -22.15
CA THR A 397 2.51 -17.70 -23.16
C THR A 397 2.69 -18.42 -24.49
N THR A 398 2.40 -17.73 -25.58
CA THR A 398 2.75 -18.17 -26.95
C THR A 398 4.05 -17.54 -27.44
N ARG A 399 4.54 -16.52 -26.73
CA ARG A 399 5.77 -15.79 -27.00
C ARG A 399 6.72 -15.99 -25.83
N ARG A 400 8.00 -15.96 -26.15
CA ARG A 400 9.07 -15.98 -25.16
C ARG A 400 9.09 -14.71 -24.31
N VAL A 401 9.44 -14.85 -23.04
CA VAL A 401 9.55 -13.75 -22.05
C VAL A 401 10.97 -13.58 -21.51
N ASP A 402 11.94 -14.28 -22.10
CA ASP A 402 13.38 -14.21 -21.81
C ASP A 402 14.12 -13.29 -22.80
N ASP A 403 13.48 -12.17 -23.17
CA ASP A 403 14.00 -11.20 -24.16
C ASP A 403 14.76 -10.02 -23.51
N GLY A 404 14.91 -10.03 -22.19
CA GLY A 404 15.53 -8.96 -21.42
C GLY A 404 14.65 -7.72 -21.22
N ALA A 405 13.36 -7.76 -21.56
CA ALA A 405 12.37 -6.73 -21.24
C ALA A 405 11.57 -7.07 -19.96
N TRP A 406 10.83 -6.09 -19.45
CA TRP A 406 9.91 -6.31 -18.35
C TRP A 406 8.60 -6.91 -18.87
N HIS A 407 8.16 -8.02 -18.29
CA HIS A 407 6.88 -8.66 -18.57
C HIS A 407 6.00 -8.65 -17.32
N GLU A 408 4.72 -8.29 -17.47
CA GLU A 408 3.73 -8.32 -16.40
C GLU A 408 2.97 -9.64 -16.41
N ILE A 409 2.95 -10.31 -15.25
CA ILE A 409 2.33 -11.61 -15.05
C ILE A 409 1.27 -11.46 -13.97
N THR A 410 0.02 -11.80 -14.29
CA THR A 410 -1.09 -11.78 -13.36
C THR A 410 -1.83 -13.12 -13.36
N LEU A 411 -1.78 -13.84 -12.25
CA LEU A 411 -2.58 -15.03 -11.98
C LEU A 411 -3.85 -14.64 -11.22
N ARG A 412 -5.00 -15.15 -11.66
CA ARG A 412 -6.26 -15.06 -10.93
C ARG A 412 -6.96 -16.41 -10.92
N ARG A 413 -7.43 -16.84 -9.75
CA ARG A 413 -8.16 -18.10 -9.55
C ARG A 413 -9.45 -17.85 -8.78
N ASN A 414 -10.52 -18.53 -9.18
CA ASN A 414 -11.78 -18.61 -8.46
C ASN A 414 -12.29 -20.07 -8.51
N GLY A 415 -12.18 -20.79 -7.40
CA GLY A 415 -12.40 -22.23 -7.36
C GLY A 415 -11.51 -22.95 -8.37
N ARG A 416 -12.08 -23.83 -9.20
CA ARG A 416 -11.31 -24.60 -10.19
C ARG A 416 -10.88 -23.78 -11.41
N GLU A 417 -11.46 -22.61 -11.62
CA GLU A 417 -11.26 -21.83 -12.84
C GLU A 417 -10.35 -20.64 -12.60
N GLY A 418 -9.66 -20.19 -13.64
CA GLY A 418 -8.83 -19.02 -13.55
C GLY A 418 -8.22 -18.59 -14.88
N HIS A 419 -7.43 -17.53 -14.81
CA HIS A 419 -6.67 -17.01 -15.93
C HIS A 419 -5.25 -16.66 -15.47
N LEU A 420 -4.28 -16.97 -16.32
CA LEU A 420 -2.93 -16.45 -16.22
C LEU A 420 -2.71 -15.49 -17.38
N THR A 421 -2.51 -14.21 -17.07
CA THR A 421 -2.34 -13.13 -18.03
C THR A 421 -0.88 -12.71 -18.10
N VAL A 422 -0.33 -12.65 -19.30
CA VAL A 422 1.03 -12.15 -19.56
C VAL A 422 0.98 -11.05 -20.60
N ASP A 423 1.39 -9.84 -20.23
CA ASP A 423 1.32 -8.61 -21.04
C ASP A 423 -0.05 -8.41 -21.71
N GLY A 424 -1.11 -8.60 -20.92
CA GLY A 424 -2.50 -8.47 -21.38
C GLY A 424 -3.07 -9.68 -22.14
N ASN A 425 -2.27 -10.70 -22.46
CA ASN A 425 -2.74 -11.92 -23.12
C ASN A 425 -3.10 -12.97 -22.07
N ALA A 426 -4.38 -13.33 -21.97
CA ALA A 426 -4.88 -14.26 -20.97
C ALA A 426 -4.98 -15.70 -21.48
N ALA A 427 -4.40 -16.64 -20.73
CA ALA A 427 -4.61 -18.08 -20.88
C ALA A 427 -5.58 -18.55 -19.78
N ALA A 428 -6.77 -18.99 -20.17
CA ALA A 428 -7.74 -19.58 -19.24
C ALA A 428 -7.33 -20.99 -18.84
N PHE A 429 -7.68 -21.40 -17.63
CA PHE A 429 -7.48 -22.77 -17.15
C PHE A 429 -8.62 -23.25 -16.25
N THR A 430 -8.73 -24.57 -16.17
CA THR A 430 -9.59 -25.27 -15.23
C THR A 430 -8.82 -26.45 -14.64
N THR A 431 -8.76 -26.56 -13.32
CA THR A 431 -8.12 -27.70 -12.64
C THR A 431 -8.96 -28.97 -12.79
N LEU A 432 -8.30 -30.12 -12.79
CA LEU A 432 -8.96 -31.42 -12.87
C LEU A 432 -9.50 -31.84 -11.48
N GLY A 433 -10.42 -32.79 -11.46
CA GLY A 433 -11.03 -33.31 -10.23
C GLY A 433 -12.11 -32.41 -9.63
N ASP A 434 -12.57 -32.75 -8.43
CA ASP A 434 -13.73 -32.13 -7.78
C ASP A 434 -13.37 -31.10 -6.70
N SER A 435 -12.12 -31.07 -6.25
CA SER A 435 -11.68 -30.09 -5.26
C SER A 435 -11.62 -28.69 -5.88
N ASN A 436 -12.06 -27.70 -5.11
CA ASN A 436 -12.01 -26.28 -5.49
C ASN A 436 -11.19 -25.43 -4.50
N GLN A 437 -10.62 -26.07 -3.48
CA GLN A 437 -9.84 -25.40 -2.44
C GLN A 437 -8.35 -25.52 -2.73
N LEU A 438 -7.59 -24.47 -2.44
CA LEU A 438 -6.12 -24.47 -2.51
C LEU A 438 -5.57 -24.18 -1.11
N ASP A 439 -5.27 -25.24 -0.37
CA ASP A 439 -4.83 -25.23 1.01
C ASP A 439 -3.31 -25.43 1.08
N LEU A 440 -2.59 -24.32 1.00
CA LEU A 440 -1.14 -24.27 1.05
C LEU A 440 -0.65 -24.18 2.51
N GLU A 441 0.49 -24.80 2.79
CA GLU A 441 1.17 -24.76 4.08
C GLU A 441 2.61 -24.27 3.92
N GLY A 442 3.12 -23.54 4.92
CA GLY A 442 4.47 -22.99 4.90
C GLY A 442 4.61 -21.77 3.97
N GLY A 443 5.84 -21.29 3.77
CA GLY A 443 6.09 -20.07 3.01
C GLY A 443 5.95 -20.23 1.50
N LEU A 444 5.58 -19.15 0.82
CA LEU A 444 5.64 -19.04 -0.63
C LEU A 444 7.10 -18.78 -1.04
N TYR A 445 7.70 -19.74 -1.75
CA TYR A 445 9.05 -19.60 -2.27
C TYR A 445 9.05 -18.79 -3.56
N VAL A 446 9.97 -17.84 -3.68
CA VAL A 446 10.12 -16.95 -4.84
C VAL A 446 11.53 -17.03 -5.38
N GLY A 447 11.66 -17.20 -6.70
CA GLY A 447 12.93 -17.23 -7.42
C GLY A 447 13.71 -18.55 -7.34
N GLY A 448 13.35 -19.44 -6.42
CA GLY A 448 13.99 -20.74 -6.28
C GLY A 448 13.49 -21.44 -5.03
N ILE A 449 14.00 -22.64 -4.78
CA ILE A 449 13.73 -23.39 -3.56
C ILE A 449 15.07 -23.82 -2.94
N PRO A 450 15.19 -23.82 -1.61
CA PRO A 450 16.34 -24.45 -0.97
C PRO A 450 16.32 -25.96 -1.27
N PRO A 451 17.46 -26.67 -1.09
CA PRO A 451 17.51 -28.12 -1.21
C PRO A 451 16.37 -28.77 -0.41
N SER A 452 15.40 -29.33 -1.15
CA SER A 452 14.16 -29.83 -0.55
C SER A 452 14.33 -31.28 -0.12
N ILE A 453 13.91 -31.57 1.11
CA ILE A 453 13.73 -32.94 1.60
C ILE A 453 12.42 -33.57 1.08
N TYR A 454 11.53 -32.75 0.51
CA TYR A 454 10.24 -33.18 -0.02
C TYR A 454 10.32 -33.47 -1.51
N PRO A 455 9.64 -34.52 -2.00
CA PRO A 455 9.58 -34.84 -3.42
C PRO A 455 8.87 -33.73 -4.18
N LEU A 456 9.49 -33.28 -5.27
CA LEU A 456 8.90 -32.33 -6.19
C LEU A 456 8.00 -33.08 -7.20
N PRO A 457 6.95 -32.44 -7.72
CA PRO A 457 6.15 -32.99 -8.80
C PRO A 457 7.04 -33.31 -10.02
N PRO A 458 6.95 -34.52 -10.62
CA PRO A 458 7.79 -34.90 -11.76
C PRO A 458 7.71 -33.96 -12.97
N ALA A 459 6.58 -33.25 -13.12
CA ALA A 459 6.32 -32.32 -14.22
C ALA A 459 6.89 -30.90 -14.00
N LEU A 460 7.37 -30.59 -12.78
CA LEU A 460 8.01 -29.31 -12.42
C LEU A 460 9.51 -29.38 -12.72
N TRP A 461 9.84 -29.19 -13.99
CA TRP A 461 11.18 -29.45 -14.52
C TRP A 461 12.25 -28.55 -13.92
N SER A 462 11.98 -27.25 -13.79
CA SER A 462 12.94 -26.29 -13.24
C SER A 462 13.28 -26.60 -11.78
N GLY A 463 12.30 -27.08 -11.01
CA GLY A 463 12.52 -27.51 -9.63
C GLY A 463 13.42 -28.74 -9.53
N ILE A 464 13.15 -29.77 -10.34
CA ILE A 464 13.93 -31.03 -10.37
C ILE A 464 15.38 -30.78 -10.80
N LEU A 465 15.58 -29.94 -11.82
CA LEU A 465 16.90 -29.59 -12.33
C LEU A 465 17.61 -28.53 -11.45
N SER A 466 16.98 -28.06 -10.36
CA SER A 466 17.50 -27.00 -9.49
C SER A 466 17.81 -25.70 -10.27
N HIS A 467 17.01 -25.40 -11.27
CA HIS A 467 17.04 -24.17 -12.06
C HIS A 467 16.14 -23.12 -11.39
N GLY A 468 16.63 -22.46 -10.33
CA GLY A 468 15.97 -21.24 -9.83
C GLY A 468 16.06 -20.10 -10.84
N TYR A 469 15.10 -19.20 -10.79
CA TYR A 469 15.04 -17.99 -11.60
C TYR A 469 16.23 -17.08 -11.29
N VAL A 470 16.92 -16.66 -12.36
CA VAL A 470 17.94 -15.61 -12.34
C VAL A 470 17.44 -14.47 -13.20
N GLY A 471 17.40 -13.26 -12.64
CA GLY A 471 16.73 -12.14 -13.27
C GLY A 471 16.15 -11.18 -12.25
N CYS A 472 15.42 -10.17 -12.73
CA CYS A 472 14.79 -9.19 -11.87
C CYS A 472 13.34 -9.50 -11.56
N MET A 473 12.87 -9.05 -10.40
CA MET A 473 11.45 -9.03 -10.02
C MET A 473 11.08 -7.70 -9.38
N ARG A 474 9.83 -7.25 -9.58
CA ARG A 474 9.23 -6.08 -8.90
C ARG A 474 7.71 -6.14 -8.92
N ASP A 475 7.08 -5.16 -8.26
CA ASP A 475 5.63 -4.94 -8.27
C ASP A 475 4.84 -6.19 -7.81
N LEU A 476 5.36 -6.94 -6.84
CA LEU A 476 4.67 -8.12 -6.33
C LEU A 476 3.42 -7.70 -5.55
N VAL A 477 2.27 -8.22 -5.95
CA VAL A 477 0.98 -8.02 -5.29
C VAL A 477 0.34 -9.39 -5.06
N ILE A 478 -0.01 -9.69 -3.81
CA ILE A 478 -0.67 -10.95 -3.41
C ILE A 478 -2.03 -10.60 -2.82
N ASN A 479 -3.11 -11.11 -3.42
CA ASN A 479 -4.50 -10.86 -3.02
C ASN A 479 -4.86 -9.38 -2.82
N GLY A 480 -4.24 -8.50 -3.61
CA GLY A 480 -4.45 -7.06 -3.53
C GLY A 480 -3.47 -6.32 -2.61
N ASN A 481 -2.69 -7.04 -1.80
CA ASN A 481 -1.68 -6.49 -0.92
C ASN A 481 -0.34 -6.38 -1.65
N ALA A 482 0.22 -5.17 -1.73
CA ALA A 482 1.56 -4.96 -2.26
C ALA A 482 2.61 -5.52 -1.29
N MET A 483 3.58 -6.25 -1.82
CA MET A 483 4.64 -6.89 -1.06
C MET A 483 5.97 -6.19 -1.30
N ASP A 484 6.61 -5.70 -0.24
CA ASP A 484 7.97 -5.13 -0.33
C ASP A 484 9.02 -6.23 -0.36
N ILE A 485 9.23 -6.81 -1.54
CA ILE A 485 10.19 -7.91 -1.73
C ILE A 485 11.64 -7.50 -1.50
N ALA A 486 11.97 -6.21 -1.61
CA ALA A 486 13.31 -5.70 -1.29
C ALA A 486 13.57 -5.73 0.21
N GLU A 487 12.56 -5.39 1.02
CA GLU A 487 12.64 -5.51 2.47
C GLU A 487 12.75 -6.98 2.92
N TYR A 488 11.98 -7.89 2.34
CA TYR A 488 12.14 -9.33 2.59
C TYR A 488 13.56 -9.82 2.24
N ALA A 489 14.12 -9.36 1.12
CA ALA A 489 15.49 -9.72 0.72
C ALA A 489 16.56 -9.23 1.70
N LYS A 490 16.38 -8.02 2.26
CA LYS A 490 17.27 -7.46 3.30
C LYS A 490 17.18 -8.25 4.59
N GLN A 491 15.97 -8.63 5.01
CA GLN A 491 15.75 -9.35 6.28
C GLN A 491 16.26 -10.79 6.25
N GLN A 492 16.24 -11.45 5.09
CA GLN A 492 16.65 -12.85 4.93
C GLN A 492 18.13 -13.04 4.59
N ASP A 493 18.91 -11.94 4.56
CA ASP A 493 20.38 -11.91 4.34
C ASP A 493 20.86 -12.88 3.24
N SER A 494 20.26 -12.78 2.06
CA SER A 494 20.46 -13.81 1.03
C SER A 494 21.82 -13.72 0.31
N GLY A 495 22.51 -12.58 0.37
CA GLY A 495 23.78 -12.25 -0.34
C GLY A 495 23.75 -12.36 -1.88
N SER A 496 22.78 -13.09 -2.39
CA SER A 496 22.56 -13.55 -3.76
C SER A 496 21.28 -12.92 -4.34
N ILE A 497 20.66 -12.01 -3.60
CA ILE A 497 19.60 -11.13 -4.07
C ILE A 497 20.04 -9.69 -3.84
N GLN A 498 20.06 -8.91 -4.91
CA GLN A 498 20.50 -7.52 -4.89
C GLN A 498 19.29 -6.59 -5.00
N PRO A 499 19.20 -5.49 -4.21
CA PRO A 499 18.07 -4.55 -4.23
C PRO A 499 18.20 -3.53 -5.37
N SER A 500 18.54 -4.00 -6.57
CA SER A 500 18.55 -3.19 -7.78
C SER A 500 18.40 -4.08 -9.00
N CYS A 501 17.97 -3.51 -10.12
CA CYS A 501 17.89 -4.20 -11.40
C CYS A 501 18.45 -3.33 -12.52
N HIS A 502 19.73 -3.56 -12.84
CA HIS A 502 20.39 -2.97 -13.99
C HIS A 502 20.99 -4.09 -14.85
N ALA A 503 20.80 -4.00 -16.16
CA ALA A 503 21.48 -4.89 -17.09
C ALA A 503 22.95 -4.48 -17.17
N LEU A 504 23.85 -5.42 -16.93
CA LEU A 504 25.28 -5.25 -17.14
C LEU A 504 25.62 -5.51 -18.62
N GLY A 505 26.83 -5.11 -19.02
CA GLY A 505 27.36 -5.46 -20.35
C GLY A 505 27.57 -6.97 -20.52
N THR A 506 28.10 -7.35 -21.68
CA THR A 506 28.53 -8.73 -21.98
C THR A 506 29.58 -9.21 -20.98
N GLN A 507 29.39 -10.41 -20.45
CA GLN A 507 30.27 -11.00 -19.44
C GLN A 507 31.33 -11.90 -20.08
N CYS A 508 31.03 -12.52 -21.22
CA CYS A 508 31.93 -13.44 -21.91
C CYS A 508 33.14 -12.77 -22.58
N ASP A 509 33.12 -11.45 -22.79
CA ASP A 509 34.25 -10.70 -23.37
C ASP A 509 35.52 -10.80 -22.51
N SER A 510 35.35 -11.00 -21.21
CA SER A 510 36.45 -11.24 -20.26
C SER A 510 37.10 -12.62 -20.40
N GLN A 511 36.58 -13.48 -21.30
CA GLN A 511 36.99 -14.88 -21.49
C GLN A 511 37.06 -15.67 -20.17
N PRO A 512 35.97 -15.73 -19.40
CA PRO A 512 35.99 -16.32 -18.06
C PRO A 512 36.07 -17.86 -18.07
N CYS A 513 35.73 -18.50 -19.19
CA CYS A 513 35.75 -19.95 -19.34
C CYS A 513 37.14 -20.42 -19.76
N LEU A 514 37.80 -21.17 -18.87
CA LEU A 514 39.14 -21.71 -19.09
C LEU A 514 39.09 -23.01 -19.91
N ASN A 515 40.27 -23.48 -20.32
CA ASN A 515 40.46 -24.82 -20.91
C ASN A 515 39.56 -25.13 -22.11
N SER A 516 39.28 -24.12 -22.95
CA SER A 516 38.39 -24.22 -24.13
C SER A 516 36.93 -24.53 -23.79
N GLY A 517 36.48 -24.21 -22.58
CA GLY A 517 35.05 -24.18 -22.26
C GLY A 517 34.31 -23.13 -23.10
N VAL A 518 33.08 -23.42 -23.48
CA VAL A 518 32.25 -22.51 -24.28
C VAL A 518 31.54 -21.53 -23.35
N CYS A 519 31.71 -20.23 -23.58
CA CYS A 519 31.04 -19.19 -22.80
C CYS A 519 29.70 -18.82 -23.44
N SER A 520 28.64 -18.74 -22.64
CA SER A 520 27.35 -18.15 -23.01
C SER A 520 26.93 -17.07 -22.01
N GLU A 521 26.17 -16.09 -22.50
CA GLU A 521 25.63 -15.01 -21.68
C GLU A 521 24.40 -15.49 -20.88
N GLY A 522 24.36 -15.12 -19.60
CA GLY A 522 23.20 -15.21 -18.73
C GLY A 522 22.87 -13.84 -18.13
N TRP A 523 21.81 -13.74 -17.32
CA TRP A 523 21.44 -12.45 -16.74
C TRP A 523 22.51 -11.95 -15.76
N ASN A 524 23.27 -10.92 -16.16
CA ASN A 524 24.38 -10.34 -15.40
C ASN A 524 25.46 -11.35 -14.97
N ARG A 525 25.61 -12.45 -15.70
CA ARG A 525 26.60 -13.51 -15.42
C ARG A 525 27.02 -14.22 -16.70
N PHE A 526 28.21 -14.82 -16.69
CA PHE A 526 28.62 -15.78 -17.71
C PHE A 526 28.26 -17.21 -17.28
N ILE A 527 28.06 -18.10 -18.26
CA ILE A 527 27.84 -19.52 -18.06
C ILE A 527 28.90 -20.26 -18.88
N CYS A 528 29.66 -21.15 -18.23
CA CYS A 528 30.68 -21.94 -18.90
C CYS A 528 30.21 -23.38 -19.12
N ASP A 529 30.11 -23.80 -20.38
CA ASP A 529 29.93 -25.19 -20.74
C ASP A 529 31.29 -25.90 -20.80
N CYS A 530 31.53 -26.74 -19.78
CA CYS A 530 32.73 -27.56 -19.67
C CYS A 530 32.52 -28.98 -20.22
N SER A 531 31.33 -29.32 -20.75
CA SER A 531 30.92 -30.69 -21.10
C SER A 531 31.77 -31.35 -22.18
N ALA A 532 32.46 -30.54 -23.01
CA ALA A 532 33.41 -30.95 -24.05
C ALA A 532 34.90 -30.91 -23.59
N THR A 533 35.18 -30.52 -22.33
CA THR A 533 36.52 -30.49 -21.71
C THR A 533 36.75 -31.59 -20.65
N ILE A 534 38.00 -31.85 -20.24
CA ILE A 534 38.29 -32.71 -19.06
C ILE A 534 38.16 -31.96 -17.73
N PHE A 535 37.61 -30.74 -17.75
CA PHE A 535 37.51 -29.86 -16.60
C PHE A 535 36.05 -29.65 -16.18
N THR A 536 35.86 -29.11 -14.98
CA THR A 536 34.58 -28.86 -14.33
C THR A 536 34.65 -27.57 -13.49
N GLY A 537 33.55 -27.25 -12.82
CA GLY A 537 33.38 -26.02 -12.05
C GLY A 537 32.88 -24.84 -12.89
N PRO A 538 32.61 -23.69 -12.25
CA PRO A 538 31.91 -22.57 -12.88
C PRO A 538 32.70 -21.88 -14.00
N THR A 539 34.02 -22.07 -14.06
CA THR A 539 34.92 -21.49 -15.07
C THR A 539 35.73 -22.54 -15.82
N CYS A 540 35.38 -23.83 -15.71
CA CYS A 540 36.16 -24.95 -16.27
C CYS A 540 37.64 -24.97 -15.82
N GLY A 541 37.97 -24.42 -14.65
CA GLY A 541 39.34 -24.36 -14.14
C GLY A 541 39.78 -25.59 -13.32
N LYS A 542 38.83 -26.43 -12.89
CA LYS A 542 39.11 -27.59 -12.03
C LYS A 542 39.13 -28.87 -12.86
N GLU A 543 40.18 -29.68 -12.78
CA GLU A 543 40.22 -30.97 -13.46
C GLU A 543 39.12 -31.90 -12.93
N ALA A 544 38.41 -32.58 -13.83
CA ALA A 544 37.31 -33.47 -13.46
C ALA A 544 37.84 -34.77 -12.85
N THR A 545 37.16 -35.27 -11.82
CA THR A 545 37.48 -36.56 -11.20
C THR A 545 37.30 -37.68 -12.22
N THR A 546 38.36 -38.45 -12.45
CA THR A 546 38.34 -39.59 -13.38
C THR A 546 38.35 -40.90 -12.62
N LEU A 547 37.45 -41.82 -12.99
CA LEU A 547 37.40 -43.18 -12.46
C LEU A 547 37.90 -44.17 -13.52
N SER A 548 38.64 -45.19 -13.08
CA SER A 548 39.11 -46.28 -13.94
C SER A 548 38.46 -47.59 -13.51
N PHE A 549 37.90 -48.31 -14.48
CA PHE A 549 37.22 -49.58 -14.26
C PHE A 549 37.93 -50.70 -15.04
N ASN A 550 38.25 -51.80 -14.37
CA ASN A 550 38.91 -52.96 -14.97
C ASN A 550 37.93 -54.03 -15.54
N GLY A 551 36.62 -53.79 -15.43
CA GLY A 551 35.56 -54.70 -15.87
C GLY A 551 34.94 -55.56 -14.76
N SER A 552 35.48 -55.54 -13.53
CA SER A 552 34.89 -56.19 -12.35
C SER A 552 34.45 -55.19 -11.27
N GLN A 553 34.58 -53.89 -11.54
CA GLN A 553 34.28 -52.79 -10.62
C GLN A 553 33.02 -52.06 -11.08
N HIS A 554 32.30 -51.49 -10.13
CA HIS A 554 31.15 -50.61 -10.39
C HIS A 554 31.15 -49.48 -9.36
N MET A 555 30.46 -48.39 -9.72
CA MET A 555 30.12 -47.31 -8.80
C MET A 555 28.60 -47.23 -8.77
N ALA A 556 28.02 -47.23 -7.56
CA ALA A 556 26.60 -47.05 -7.36
C ALA A 556 26.36 -45.83 -6.49
N VAL A 557 25.45 -44.96 -6.92
CA VAL A 557 24.92 -43.86 -6.11
C VAL A 557 23.57 -44.32 -5.58
N ILE A 558 23.47 -44.47 -4.27
CA ILE A 558 22.22 -44.87 -3.61
C ILE A 558 21.45 -43.58 -3.30
N MET A 559 20.29 -43.44 -3.93
CA MET A 559 19.40 -42.32 -3.64
C MET A 559 18.71 -42.53 -2.28
N PRO A 560 18.49 -41.47 -1.48
CA PRO A 560 17.89 -41.59 -0.15
C PRO A 560 16.43 -42.06 -0.19
N GLY A 561 15.78 -42.02 -1.34
CA GLY A 561 14.43 -42.54 -1.58
C GLY A 561 14.15 -42.67 -3.08
N GLU A 562 12.97 -43.20 -3.43
CA GLU A 562 12.51 -43.27 -4.81
C GLU A 562 12.31 -41.85 -5.36
N VAL A 563 13.00 -41.53 -6.46
CA VAL A 563 12.87 -40.24 -7.14
C VAL A 563 12.17 -40.46 -8.47
N LYS A 564 11.11 -39.70 -8.73
CA LYS A 564 10.36 -39.74 -9.99
C LYS A 564 10.56 -38.42 -10.73
N THR A 565 11.07 -38.50 -11.95
CA THR A 565 11.38 -37.34 -12.80
C THR A 565 10.75 -37.54 -14.18
N GLN A 566 10.41 -36.43 -14.85
CA GLN A 566 10.06 -36.42 -16.28
C GLN A 566 11.13 -35.72 -17.13
N THR A 567 12.21 -35.27 -16.49
CA THR A 567 13.32 -34.58 -17.12
C THR A 567 14.61 -34.87 -16.36
N GLU A 568 15.70 -35.08 -17.09
CA GLU A 568 17.02 -35.38 -16.54
C GLU A 568 18.10 -34.76 -17.43
N ASP A 569 19.12 -34.16 -16.82
CA ASP A 569 20.34 -33.74 -17.50
C ASP A 569 21.47 -34.70 -17.17
N ILE A 570 21.83 -35.57 -18.12
CA ILE A 570 22.87 -36.60 -17.95
C ILE A 570 24.04 -36.30 -18.89
N ILE A 571 25.18 -35.93 -18.29
CA ILE A 571 26.42 -35.67 -19.01
C ILE A 571 27.50 -36.59 -18.46
N LEU A 572 28.08 -37.43 -19.32
CA LEU A 572 29.20 -38.30 -18.97
C LEU A 572 30.23 -38.35 -20.09
N ARG A 573 31.48 -38.63 -19.71
CA ARG A 573 32.59 -38.86 -20.64
C ARG A 573 33.16 -40.24 -20.37
N PHE A 574 33.47 -40.97 -21.43
CA PHE A 574 34.09 -42.29 -21.31
C PHE A 574 35.16 -42.50 -22.37
N ARG A 575 36.09 -43.42 -22.08
CA ARG A 575 37.10 -43.91 -23.02
C ARG A 575 37.23 -45.42 -22.85
N THR A 576 37.07 -46.17 -23.93
CA THR A 576 37.21 -47.63 -23.91
C THR A 576 37.77 -48.15 -25.23
N THR A 577 38.48 -49.28 -25.19
CA THR A 577 38.85 -50.07 -26.37
C THR A 577 37.87 -51.21 -26.63
N ARG A 578 36.95 -51.49 -25.70
CA ARG A 578 35.97 -52.57 -25.83
C ARG A 578 34.77 -52.08 -26.63
N PRO A 579 34.21 -52.93 -27.52
CA PRO A 579 33.04 -52.58 -28.31
C PRO A 579 31.73 -52.57 -27.51
N LEU A 580 31.70 -53.21 -26.33
CA LEU A 580 30.53 -53.31 -25.47
C LEU A 580 30.90 -53.04 -24.00
N GLY A 581 30.05 -52.30 -23.29
CA GLY A 581 30.18 -52.02 -21.87
C GLY A 581 29.02 -51.17 -21.35
N LEU A 582 28.57 -51.44 -20.12
CA LEU A 582 27.58 -50.62 -19.44
C LEU A 582 28.24 -49.32 -18.95
N LEU A 583 27.66 -48.17 -19.28
CA LEU A 583 28.15 -46.85 -18.84
C LEU A 583 27.36 -46.31 -17.64
N LEU A 584 26.04 -46.34 -17.74
CA LEU A 584 25.12 -45.86 -16.71
C LEU A 584 23.81 -46.64 -16.84
N ILE A 585 23.23 -47.00 -15.69
CA ILE A 585 21.88 -47.50 -15.58
C ILE A 585 21.24 -46.89 -14.34
N THR A 586 19.99 -46.48 -14.46
CA THR A 586 19.13 -46.14 -13.33
C THR A 586 18.24 -47.34 -13.05
N SER A 587 18.16 -47.77 -11.79
CA SER A 587 17.28 -48.87 -11.37
C SER A 587 16.48 -48.42 -10.16
N THR A 588 15.24 -48.90 -10.10
CA THR A 588 14.40 -48.88 -8.90
C THR A 588 14.81 -49.97 -7.92
#